data_AF-A0A845E0P0-F1
#
_entry.id   AF-A0A845E0P0-F1
#
_cell.length_a   1.000
_cell.length_b   1.000
_cell.length_c   1.000
_cell.angle_alpha   90.00
_cell.angle_beta   90.00
_cell.angle_gamma   90.00
#
_symmetry.space_group_name_H-M   'P 1'
#
loop_
_entity.id
_entity.type
_entity.pdbx_description
1 polymer ?
#
loop_
_entity_poly.entity_id
_entity_poly.type
_entity_poly.pdbx_seq_one_letter_code
_entity_poly.pdbx_strand_id
1 'polypeptide(L)'
;MPQLTKLLLEQQELTLSARYSVRIDRTIVIEPLRRLTEDTFRNVLNQKERVHNIAIMNADSASIEKYEGPFRFCRMNGILIFKPMA
;
A
#
# COMPACT_ATOMS: atom_id res chain seq x y z
N MET A 1 -10.54 -10.20 -4.97
CA MET A 1 -9.34 -9.41 -4.58
C MET A 1 -8.85 -9.97 -3.26
N PRO A 2 -7.57 -10.35 -3.16
CA PRO A 2 -6.98 -10.83 -1.92
C PRO A 2 -7.05 -9.77 -0.82
N GLN A 3 -6.99 -10.22 0.43
CA GLN A 3 -6.96 -9.34 1.59
C GLN A 3 -5.54 -9.21 2.12
N LEU A 4 -5.25 -8.06 2.74
CA LEU A 4 -4.02 -7.84 3.49
C LEU A 4 -4.33 -7.45 4.92
N THR A 5 -3.44 -7.85 5.82
CA THR A 5 -3.44 -7.46 7.24
C THR A 5 -2.33 -6.46 7.57
N LYS A 6 -1.28 -6.42 6.74
CA LYS A 6 -0.13 -5.55 6.94
C LYS A 6 0.45 -5.07 5.61
N LEU A 7 0.74 -3.78 5.57
CA LEU A 7 1.39 -3.08 4.47
C LEU A 7 2.71 -2.52 5.01
N LEU A 8 3.84 -2.91 4.41
CA LEU A 8 5.14 -2.32 4.69
C LEU A 8 5.53 -1.38 3.55
N LEU A 9 5.82 -0.14 3.89
CA LEU A 9 6.29 0.90 2.98
C LEU A 9 7.69 1.30 3.44
N GLU A 10 8.72 0.86 2.72
CA GLU A 10 10.12 0.99 3.14
C GLU A 10 10.37 0.32 4.52
N GLN A 11 10.55 1.13 5.56
CA GLN A 11 10.76 0.71 6.95
C GLN A 11 9.53 0.97 7.82
N GLN A 12 8.46 1.55 7.25
CA GLN A 12 7.22 1.82 7.97
C GLN A 12 6.26 0.65 7.83
N GLU A 13 5.73 0.21 8.97
CA GLU A 13 4.69 -0.79 9.02
C GLU A 13 3.33 -0.14 9.26
N LEU A 14 2.36 -0.49 8.42
CA LEU A 14 0.96 -0.14 8.61
C LEU A 14 0.14 -1.42 8.74
N THR A 15 -0.34 -1.68 9.96
CA THR A 15 -1.32 -2.74 10.20
C THR A 15 -2.71 -2.22 9.84
N LEU A 16 -3.31 -2.77 8.78
CA LEU A 16 -4.66 -2.45 8.36
C LEU A 16 -5.34 -3.67 7.74
N SER A 17 -6.66 -3.77 7.88
CA SER A 17 -7.47 -4.69 7.08
C SER A 17 -7.87 -4.01 5.78
N ALA A 18 -7.41 -4.55 4.66
CA ALA A 18 -7.65 -3.98 3.33
C ALA A 18 -7.84 -5.08 2.29
N ARG A 19 -8.46 -4.71 1.17
CA ARG A 19 -8.34 -5.45 -0.09
C ARG A 19 -7.24 -4.83 -0.93
N TYR A 20 -6.56 -5.63 -1.74
CA TYR A 20 -5.63 -5.10 -2.73
C TYR A 20 -5.78 -5.73 -4.10
N SER A 21 -5.24 -5.03 -5.09
CA SER A 21 -4.95 -5.57 -6.41
C SER A 21 -3.67 -4.97 -6.93
N VAL A 22 -2.92 -5.81 -7.65
CA VAL A 22 -1.79 -5.37 -8.45
C VAL A 22 -2.17 -5.50 -9.91
N ARG A 23 -2.09 -4.38 -10.62
CA ARG A 23 -2.43 -4.30 -12.05
C ARG A 23 -1.25 -4.74 -12.92
N ILE A 24 -1.51 -4.99 -14.20
CA ILE A 24 -0.49 -5.41 -15.18
C ILE A 24 0.62 -4.35 -15.36
N ASP A 25 0.27 -3.08 -15.21
CA ASP A 25 1.20 -1.96 -15.24
C ASP A 25 1.98 -1.81 -13.92
N ARG A 26 1.88 -2.77 -13.00
CA ARG A 26 2.45 -2.77 -11.64
C ARG A 26 1.89 -1.70 -10.71
N THR A 27 0.78 -1.04 -11.07
CA THR A 27 0.06 -0.18 -10.13
C THR A 27 -0.54 -1.03 -9.00
N ILE A 28 -0.24 -0.68 -7.76
CA ILE A 28 -0.78 -1.33 -6.55
C ILE A 28 -1.91 -0.47 -6.01
N VAL A 29 -3.09 -1.06 -5.88
CA VAL A 29 -4.28 -0.41 -5.33
C VAL A 29 -4.65 -1.12 -4.04
N ILE A 30 -4.80 -0.37 -2.96
CA ILE A 30 -5.18 -0.87 -1.64
C ILE A 30 -6.41 -0.10 -1.16
N GLU A 31 -7.48 -0.84 -0.90
CA GLU A 31 -8.76 -0.34 -0.41
C GLU A 31 -8.95 -0.75 1.05
N PRO A 32 -8.78 0.19 2.01
CA PRO A 32 -9.01 -0.09 3.42
C PRO A 32 -10.47 -0.46 3.69
N LEU A 33 -10.70 -1.53 4.46
CA LEU A 33 -12.06 -1.94 4.88
C LEU A 33 -12.68 -0.99 5.91
N ARG A 34 -11.85 -0.19 6.57
CA ARG A 34 -12.24 0.89 7.48
C ARG A 34 -11.53 2.16 7.05
N ARG A 35 -12.21 3.31 7.20
CA ARG A 35 -11.58 4.61 6.94
C ARG A 35 -10.37 4.76 7.86
N LEU A 36 -9.21 5.03 7.25
CA LEU A 36 -8.03 5.45 7.98
C LEU A 36 -8.20 6.90 8.44
N THR A 37 -7.56 7.28 9.53
CA THR A 37 -7.57 8.69 9.98
C THR A 37 -6.69 9.53 9.08
N GLU A 38 -6.95 10.84 9.03
CA GLU A 38 -6.07 11.78 8.33
C GLU A 38 -4.64 11.69 8.84
N ASP A 39 -4.44 11.41 10.14
CA ASP A 39 -3.11 11.21 10.71
C ASP A 39 -2.42 9.95 10.19
N THR A 40 -3.15 8.84 10.01
CA THR A 40 -2.59 7.64 9.36
C THR A 40 -2.15 7.96 7.93
N PHE A 41 -2.98 8.67 7.15
CA PHE A 41 -2.61 9.07 5.80
C PHE A 41 -1.41 10.03 5.78
N ARG A 42 -1.39 11.00 6.70
CA ARG A 42 -0.25 11.90 6.86
C ARG A 42 1.00 11.14 7.24
N ASN A 43 0.96 10.14 8.10
CA ASN A 43 2.16 9.37 8.43
C ASN A 43 2.68 8.57 7.24
N VAL A 44 1.78 8.00 6.44
CA VAL A 44 2.12 7.35 5.16
C VAL A 44 2.72 8.36 4.16
N LEU A 45 2.17 9.58 4.08
CA LEU A 45 2.60 10.65 3.17
C LEU A 45 3.84 11.43 3.63
N ASN A 46 4.00 11.62 4.93
CA ASN A 46 4.94 12.57 5.54
C ASN A 46 6.40 12.15 5.35
N GLN A 47 6.65 10.92 4.94
CA GLN A 47 8.03 10.47 4.80
C GLN A 47 8.56 10.52 3.38
N LYS A 48 7.79 10.21 2.33
CA LYS A 48 8.28 10.32 0.94
C LYS A 48 7.14 10.41 -0.09
N GLU A 49 7.24 11.35 -1.03
CA GLU A 49 6.44 11.39 -2.27
C GLU A 49 6.66 10.14 -3.15
N ARG A 50 7.74 9.39 -2.86
CA ARG A 50 8.21 8.20 -3.58
C ARG A 50 8.49 7.04 -2.63
N VAL A 51 7.90 5.89 -2.91
CA VAL A 51 8.12 4.64 -2.17
C VAL A 51 8.91 3.69 -3.06
N HIS A 52 10.04 3.18 -2.61
CA HIS A 52 10.91 2.28 -3.38
C HIS A 52 10.57 0.82 -3.13
N ASN A 53 10.09 0.47 -1.94
CA ASN A 53 9.75 -0.90 -1.59
C ASN A 53 8.38 -0.96 -0.94
N ILE A 54 7.53 -1.83 -1.48
CA ILE A 54 6.21 -2.13 -0.93
C ILE A 54 6.17 -3.63 -0.65
N ALA A 55 5.85 -4.02 0.58
CA ALA A 55 5.56 -5.41 0.91
C ALA A 55 4.15 -5.56 1.48
N ILE A 56 3.45 -6.59 1.02
CA ILE A 56 2.07 -6.88 1.40
C ILE A 56 2.05 -8.25 2.07
N MET A 57 1.57 -8.30 3.31
CA MET A 57 1.27 -9.56 3.98
C MET A 57 -0.18 -9.93 3.69
N ASN A 58 -0.35 -11.00 2.92
CA ASN A 58 -1.67 -11.51 2.58
C ASN A 58 -2.36 -12.07 3.84
N ALA A 59 -3.66 -11.85 3.98
CA ALA A 59 -4.44 -12.36 5.11
C ALA A 59 -4.75 -13.87 4.96
N ASP A 60 -4.88 -14.32 3.72
CA ASP A 60 -5.30 -15.66 3.34
C ASP A 60 -4.10 -16.62 3.20
N SER A 61 -2.89 -16.08 3.12
CA SER A 61 -1.64 -16.86 3.06
C SER A 61 -0.54 -16.19 3.90
N ALA A 62 0.29 -16.98 4.58
CA ALA A 62 1.45 -16.48 5.32
C ALA A 62 2.58 -15.93 4.40
N SER A 63 2.29 -15.70 3.12
CA SER A 63 3.25 -15.19 2.14
C SER A 63 3.33 -13.67 2.19
N ILE A 64 4.54 -13.16 2.06
CA ILE A 64 4.82 -11.74 1.87
C ILE A 64 5.11 -11.51 0.39
N GLU A 65 4.27 -10.71 -0.25
CA GLU A 65 4.51 -10.25 -1.62
C GLU A 65 5.34 -8.96 -1.58
N LYS A 66 6.41 -8.89 -2.38
CA LYS A 66 7.30 -7.72 -2.43
C LYS A 66 7.29 -7.09 -3.81
N TYR A 67 7.27 -5.77 -3.83
CA TYR A 67 7.21 -4.95 -5.02
C TYR A 67 8.28 -3.85 -4.96
N GLU A 68 9.21 -3.91 -5.89
CA GLU A 68 10.32 -2.96 -6.02
C GLU A 68 10.00 -1.86 -7.03
N GLY A 69 10.23 -0.62 -6.63
CA GLY A 69 9.88 0.63 -7.31
C GLY A 69 11.09 1.38 -7.87
N PRO A 70 10.97 2.70 -8.13
CA PRO A 70 10.14 3.67 -7.39
C PRO A 70 8.64 3.70 -7.75
N PHE A 71 7.80 3.98 -6.76
CA PHE A 71 6.37 4.22 -6.87
C PHE A 71 6.01 5.62 -6.37
N ARG A 72 5.13 6.31 -7.09
CA ARG A 72 4.46 7.53 -6.60
C ARG A 72 3.20 7.12 -5.84
N PHE A 73 3.09 7.60 -4.60
CA PHE A 73 1.89 7.41 -3.81
C PHE A 73 0.82 8.47 -4.11
N CYS A 74 -0.44 8.06 -4.19
CA CYS A 74 -1.60 8.90 -4.38
C CYS A 74 -2.76 8.37 -3.52
N ARG A 75 -3.53 9.28 -2.92
CA ARG A 75 -4.78 8.95 -2.23
C ARG A 75 -5.96 9.42 -3.08
N MET A 76 -6.93 8.54 -3.29
CA MET A 76 -8.18 8.89 -3.98
C MET A 76 -9.36 8.30 -3.21
N ASN A 77 -10.24 9.15 -2.67
CA ASN A 77 -11.44 8.72 -1.94
C ASN A 77 -11.17 7.71 -0.79
N GLY A 78 -10.01 7.82 -0.12
CA GLY A 78 -9.60 6.90 0.95
C GLY A 78 -8.90 5.62 0.48
N ILE A 79 -8.76 5.42 -0.83
CA ILE A 79 -7.98 4.36 -1.45
C ILE A 79 -6.52 4.80 -1.55
N LEU A 80 -5.61 3.88 -1.23
CA LEU A 80 -4.18 4.03 -1.37
C LEU A 80 -3.75 3.51 -2.74
N ILE A 81 -3.09 4.33 -3.55
CA ILE A 81 -2.67 3.97 -4.91
C ILE A 81 -1.17 4.23 -5.04
N PHE A 82 -0.41 3.20 -5.42
CA PHE A 82 1.02 3.30 -5.70
C PHE A 82 1.25 3.02 -7.17
N LYS A 83 1.60 4.06 -7.93
CA LYS A 83 1.86 3.97 -9.37
C LYS A 83 3.36 3.88 -9.61
N PRO A 84 3.87 2.93 -10.40
CA PRO A 84 5.29 2.92 -10.72
C PRO A 84 5.68 4.21 -11.45
N MET A 85 6.87 4.69 -11.13
CA MET A 85 7.50 5.80 -11.84
C MET A 85 8.39 5.19 -12.92
N ALA A 86 8.11 5.54 -14.18
CA ALA A 86 8.99 5.23 -15.30
C ALA A 86 10.29 6.04 -15.22
#